data_AF-B0CVS3-F1
#
_entry.id   AF-B0CVS3-F1
#
_cell.length_a   1.000
_cell.length_b   1.000
_cell.length_c   1.000
_cell.angle_alpha   90.00
_cell.angle_beta   90.00
_cell.angle_gamma   90.00
#
_symmetry.space_group_name_H-M   'P 1'
#
loop_
_entity.id
_entity.type
_entity.pdbx_description
1 polymer ?
#
loop_
_entity_poly.entity_id
_entity_poly.type
_entity_poly.pdbx_seq_one_letter_code
_entity_poly.pdbx_strand_id
1 'polypeptide(L)'
;LGWISIACWIVVYSPQIYENYLLQSGEGLSVLFVTVWILGDLFNLIGAVLGGLLPTVIILACYYTICDLILLCQIYYFRWKRNRTGQGEHGEETPLLSGDDRQTVEITPVKIVAARYMSALLFVVAVGIAACKISNKPDVEEATTIKSLLMERWWLVQTLGWSSALLFLGARVPQILKNFKTRCEGLSPALFFFAIFGNTSYAWSICAKSMDRGYLIKNAGWLAGECLTSGIAYAVLCQFIYY
;
A
#
# COMPACT_ATOMS: atom_id res chain seq x y z
N LEU A 1 -10.32 -8.20 12.28
CA LEU A 1 -10.56 -7.34 11.09
C LEU A 1 -9.34 -6.50 10.72
N GLY A 2 -8.82 -5.62 11.58
CA GLY A 2 -7.61 -4.83 11.26
C GLY A 2 -6.38 -5.69 10.94
N TRP A 3 -6.20 -6.83 11.62
CA TRP A 3 -5.14 -7.80 11.32
C TRP A 3 -5.27 -8.47 9.94
N ILE A 4 -6.50 -8.66 9.45
CA ILE A 4 -6.75 -9.17 8.11
C ILE A 4 -6.28 -8.12 7.09
N SER A 5 -6.61 -6.85 7.33
CA SER A 5 -6.13 -5.73 6.50
C SER A 5 -4.61 -5.72 6.39
N ILE A 6 -3.89 -5.79 7.52
CA ILE A 6 -2.43 -5.84 7.54
C ILE A 6 -1.90 -6.99 6.67
N ALA A 7 -2.45 -8.20 6.83
CA ALA A 7 -1.99 -9.33 6.06
C ALA A 7 -2.28 -9.18 4.55
N CYS A 8 -3.44 -8.61 4.16
CA CYS A 8 -3.73 -8.30 2.76
C CYS A 8 -2.70 -7.33 2.17
N TRP A 9 -2.34 -6.30 2.93
CA TRP A 9 -1.41 -5.28 2.47
C TRP A 9 0.04 -5.78 2.37
N ILE A 10 0.43 -6.73 3.22
CA ILE A 10 1.70 -7.46 3.04
C ILE A 10 1.73 -8.15 1.68
N VAL A 11 0.64 -8.82 1.31
CA VAL A 11 0.52 -9.52 0.02
C VAL A 11 0.54 -8.55 -1.16
N VAL A 12 -0.04 -7.36 -1.01
CA VAL A 12 -0.07 -6.33 -2.06
C VAL A 12 1.30 -5.69 -2.27
N TYR A 13 2.04 -5.34 -1.21
CA TYR A 13 3.32 -4.65 -1.33
C TYR A 13 4.51 -5.57 -1.69
N SER A 14 4.48 -6.83 -1.24
CA SER A 14 5.61 -7.76 -1.42
C SER A 14 6.06 -7.95 -2.88
N PRO A 15 5.15 -8.13 -3.86
CA PRO A 15 5.55 -8.30 -5.27
C PRO A 15 6.32 -7.10 -5.81
N GLN A 16 5.90 -5.87 -5.47
CA GLN A 16 6.53 -4.65 -5.97
C GLN A 16 7.97 -4.51 -5.47
N ILE A 17 8.19 -4.75 -4.18
CA ILE A 17 9.52 -4.67 -3.55
C ILE A 17 10.44 -5.76 -4.11
N TYR A 18 9.89 -6.97 -4.29
CA TYR A 18 10.62 -8.12 -4.81
C TYR A 18 11.00 -7.95 -6.28
N GLU A 19 10.08 -7.46 -7.12
CA GLU A 19 10.31 -7.21 -8.53
C GLU A 19 11.38 -6.15 -8.76
N ASN A 20 11.33 -5.02 -8.03
CA ASN A 20 12.39 -4.01 -8.06
C ASN A 20 13.76 -4.60 -7.70
N TYR A 21 13.80 -5.51 -6.71
CA TYR A 21 15.03 -6.20 -6.35
C TYR A 21 15.51 -7.15 -7.44
N LEU A 22 14.64 -7.98 -8.02
CA LEU A 22 15.01 -8.91 -9.08
C LEU A 22 15.49 -8.20 -10.35
N LEU A 23 14.73 -7.21 -10.80
CA LEU A 23 15.05 -6.45 -12.01
C LEU A 23 16.25 -5.52 -11.82
N GLN A 24 16.69 -5.32 -10.58
CA GLN A 24 17.75 -4.37 -10.22
C GLN A 24 17.50 -2.97 -10.83
N SER A 25 16.23 -2.59 -10.97
CA SER A 25 15.79 -1.39 -11.66
C SER A 25 14.61 -0.76 -10.94
N GLY A 26 14.62 0.58 -10.88
CA GLY A 26 13.53 1.41 -10.36
C GLY A 26 12.84 2.24 -11.45
N GLU A 27 12.89 1.79 -12.71
CA GLU A 27 12.25 2.49 -13.84
C GLU A 27 10.74 2.28 -13.90
N GLY A 28 10.23 1.19 -13.32
CA GLY A 28 8.79 0.90 -13.29
C GLY A 28 7.97 1.86 -12.43
N LEU A 29 8.61 2.71 -11.62
CA LEU A 29 7.94 3.60 -10.67
C LEU A 29 8.45 5.05 -10.76
N SER A 30 7.52 6.00 -10.76
CA SER A 30 7.85 7.44 -10.77
C SER A 30 8.33 7.88 -9.39
N VAL A 31 9.48 8.58 -9.34
CA VAL A 31 10.01 9.11 -8.07
C VAL A 31 9.04 10.11 -7.45
N LEU A 32 8.45 11.00 -8.26
CA LEU A 32 7.46 11.97 -7.77
C LEU A 32 6.27 11.27 -7.10
N PHE A 33 5.82 10.17 -7.70
CA PHE A 33 4.71 9.39 -7.17
C PHE A 33 5.06 8.77 -5.80
N VAL A 34 6.25 8.16 -5.68
CA VAL A 34 6.73 7.61 -4.41
C VAL A 34 6.93 8.69 -3.35
N THR A 35 7.43 9.87 -3.73
CA THR A 35 7.60 11.00 -2.81
C THR A 35 6.26 11.50 -2.26
N VAL A 36 5.24 11.61 -3.11
CA VAL A 36 3.88 11.98 -2.68
C VAL A 36 3.30 10.92 -1.74
N TRP A 37 3.54 9.64 -2.02
CA TRP A 37 3.12 8.55 -1.14
C TRP A 37 3.78 8.58 0.23
N ILE A 38 5.11 8.72 0.30
CA ILE A 38 5.82 8.86 1.58
C ILE A 38 5.28 10.04 2.38
N LEU A 39 5.02 11.17 1.72
CA LEU A 39 4.45 12.33 2.41
C LEU A 39 3.05 12.03 2.96
N GLY A 40 2.21 11.36 2.17
CA GLY A 40 0.89 10.88 2.60
C GLY A 40 0.98 9.91 3.77
N ASP A 41 1.91 8.97 3.73
CA ASP A 41 2.17 7.97 4.78
C ASP A 41 2.67 8.59 6.08
N LEU A 42 3.55 9.59 6.00
CA LEU A 42 3.98 10.33 7.17
C LEU A 42 2.81 11.07 7.83
N PHE A 43 1.96 11.73 7.03
CA PHE A 43 0.77 12.39 7.58
C PHE A 43 -0.23 11.38 8.15
N ASN A 44 -0.40 10.24 7.49
CA ASN A 44 -1.22 9.14 7.96
C ASN A 44 -0.73 8.59 9.30
N LEU A 45 0.57 8.30 9.42
CA LEU A 45 1.19 7.75 10.61
C LEU A 45 1.17 8.75 11.78
N ILE A 46 1.64 9.98 11.55
CA ILE A 46 1.65 11.02 12.58
C ILE A 46 0.21 11.27 13.04
N GLY A 47 -0.72 11.46 12.11
CA GLY A 47 -2.14 11.65 12.44
C GLY A 47 -2.72 10.46 13.21
N ALA A 48 -2.35 9.22 12.88
CA ALA A 48 -2.85 8.03 13.55
C ALA A 48 -2.33 7.89 14.98
N VAL A 49 -1.04 8.16 15.20
CA VAL A 49 -0.42 8.14 16.53
C VAL A 49 -0.96 9.29 17.39
N LEU A 50 -1.02 10.50 16.85
CA LEU A 50 -1.58 11.67 17.56
C LEU A 50 -3.08 11.52 17.80
N GLY A 51 -3.80 10.86 16.91
CA GLY A 51 -5.18 10.52 17.13
C GLY A 51 -5.35 9.41 18.16
N GLY A 52 -4.32 8.64 18.54
CA GLY A 52 -4.53 7.43 19.34
C GLY A 52 -5.57 6.52 18.70
N LEU A 53 -5.45 6.32 17.38
CA LEU A 53 -6.31 5.41 16.61
C LEU A 53 -6.07 3.95 17.04
N LEU A 54 -6.84 3.01 16.46
CA LEU A 54 -6.64 1.58 16.74
C LEU A 54 -5.17 1.20 16.55
N PRO A 55 -4.60 0.33 17.42
CA PRO A 55 -3.24 -0.16 17.24
C PRO A 55 -3.00 -0.77 15.86
N THR A 56 -3.97 -1.49 15.30
CA THR A 56 -3.87 -2.07 13.95
C THR A 56 -3.78 -1.01 12.85
N VAL A 57 -4.43 0.15 13.03
CA VAL A 57 -4.33 1.28 12.09
C VAL A 57 -2.93 1.89 12.13
N ILE A 58 -2.38 2.07 13.33
CA ILE A 58 -1.03 2.61 13.53
C ILE A 58 0.02 1.65 12.99
N ILE A 59 -0.09 0.35 13.29
CA ILE A 59 0.81 -0.68 12.76
C ILE A 59 0.81 -0.69 11.23
N LEU A 60 -0.38 -0.58 10.62
CA LEU A 60 -0.50 -0.52 9.17
C LEU A 60 0.14 0.73 8.58
N ALA A 61 -0.05 1.90 9.20
CA ALA A 61 0.59 3.15 8.77
C ALA A 61 2.13 3.08 8.89
N CYS A 62 2.66 2.47 9.95
CA CYS A 62 4.09 2.18 10.08
C CYS A 62 4.57 1.25 8.94
N TYR A 63 3.81 0.20 8.65
CA TYR A 63 4.14 -0.77 7.61
C TYR A 63 4.25 -0.09 6.23
N TYR A 64 3.27 0.71 5.82
CA TYR A 64 3.34 1.45 4.55
C TYR A 64 4.54 2.38 4.49
N THR A 65 4.75 3.17 5.55
CA THR A 65 5.89 4.11 5.62
C THR A 65 7.22 3.38 5.41
N ILE A 66 7.39 2.20 6.03
CA ILE A 66 8.61 1.38 5.87
C ILE A 66 8.71 0.84 4.44
N CYS A 67 7.64 0.30 3.88
CA CYS A 67 7.62 -0.21 2.51
C CYS A 67 7.98 0.87 1.49
N ASP A 68 7.42 2.06 1.65
CA ASP A 68 7.66 3.17 0.74
C ASP A 68 9.09 3.72 0.87
N LEU A 69 9.66 3.76 2.08
CA LEU A 69 11.08 4.05 2.28
C LEU A 69 11.98 3.01 1.61
N ILE A 70 11.66 1.72 1.74
CA ILE A 70 12.40 0.64 1.06
C ILE A 70 12.34 0.84 -0.46
N LEU A 71 11.16 1.10 -1.02
CA LEU A 71 10.97 1.33 -2.45
C LEU A 71 11.78 2.56 -2.91
N LEU A 72 11.73 3.66 -2.17
CA LEU A 72 12.48 4.87 -2.47
C LEU A 72 14.00 4.58 -2.46
N CYS A 73 14.49 3.89 -1.43
CA CYS A 73 15.88 3.48 -1.31
C CYS A 73 16.31 2.58 -2.49
N GLN A 74 15.51 1.59 -2.87
CA GLN A 74 15.78 0.74 -4.03
C GLN A 74 15.89 1.56 -5.31
N ILE A 75 14.95 2.49 -5.56
CA ILE A 75 14.95 3.34 -6.75
C ILE A 75 16.21 4.19 -6.82
N TYR A 76 16.57 4.87 -5.74
CA TYR A 76 17.77 5.71 -5.70
C TYR A 76 19.04 4.86 -5.86
N TYR A 77 19.13 3.74 -5.14
CA TYR A 77 20.29 2.85 -5.19
C TYR A 77 20.53 2.29 -6.60
N PHE A 78 19.50 1.76 -7.26
CA PHE A 78 19.65 1.16 -8.59
C PHE A 78 19.90 2.21 -9.68
N ARG A 79 19.26 3.38 -9.60
CA ARG A 79 19.55 4.50 -10.53
C ARG A 79 20.98 5.01 -10.36
N TRP A 80 21.44 5.14 -9.13
CA TRP A 80 22.81 5.53 -8.84
C TRP A 80 23.83 4.49 -9.34
N LYS A 81 23.57 3.20 -9.09
CA LYS A 81 24.41 2.09 -9.57
C LYS A 81 24.53 2.12 -11.09
N ARG A 82 23.40 2.28 -11.80
CA ARG A 82 23.36 2.41 -13.25
C ARG A 82 24.13 3.63 -13.75
N ASN A 83 23.98 4.80 -13.13
CA ASN A 83 24.71 6.00 -13.54
C ASN A 83 26.23 5.86 -13.36
N ARG A 84 26.68 5.10 -12.36
CA ARG A 84 28.11 4.80 -12.17
C ARG A 84 28.65 3.80 -13.18
N THR A 85 27.88 2.76 -13.51
CA THR A 85 28.30 1.76 -14.50
C THR A 85 28.18 2.31 -15.94
N GLY A 86 27.20 3.18 -16.21
CA GLY A 86 26.90 3.76 -17.52
C GLY A 86 27.75 4.97 -17.92
N GLN A 87 28.65 5.48 -17.07
CA GLN A 87 29.64 6.50 -17.45
C GLN A 87 30.89 5.93 -18.13
N GLY A 88 30.96 4.61 -18.33
CA GLY A 88 32.06 3.93 -19.04
C GLY A 88 31.79 3.52 -20.49
N GLU A 89 30.55 3.61 -20.98
CA GLU A 89 30.17 3.11 -22.31
C GLU A 89 29.28 4.11 -23.06
N HIS A 90 29.89 5.19 -23.57
CA HIS A 90 29.45 5.80 -24.83
C HIS A 90 30.25 5.15 -25.97
N GLY A 91 30.05 3.85 -26.15
CA GLY A 91 30.47 3.10 -27.32
C GLY A 91 29.23 2.67 -28.08
N GLU A 92 29.10 3.12 -29.32
CA GLU A 92 28.10 2.67 -30.29
C GLU A 92 28.30 1.18 -30.60
N GLU A 93 27.82 0.30 -29.72
CA GLU A 93 27.64 -1.13 -30.03
C GLU A 93 26.23 -1.55 -29.62
N THR A 94 25.23 -0.95 -30.25
CA THR A 94 23.99 -1.69 -30.48
C THR A 94 24.28 -2.71 -31.58
N PRO A 95 24.24 -4.04 -31.32
CA PRO A 95 24.28 -5.01 -32.39
C PRO A 95 23.01 -4.79 -33.23
N LEU A 96 23.18 -4.42 -34.49
CA LEU A 96 22.09 -4.07 -35.41
C LEU A 96 21.26 -5.29 -35.88
N LEU A 97 21.53 -6.46 -35.29
CA LEU A 97 20.76 -7.68 -35.38
C LEU A 97 20.88 -8.38 -34.02
N SER A 98 19.97 -8.08 -33.10
CA SER A 98 19.67 -9.06 -32.04
C SER A 98 19.10 -10.26 -32.78
N GLY A 99 19.88 -11.34 -32.85
CA GLY A 99 19.37 -12.63 -33.27
C GLY A 99 18.08 -12.95 -32.52
N ASP A 100 17.28 -13.83 -33.12
CA ASP A 100 16.02 -14.37 -32.63
C ASP A 100 16.16 -15.11 -31.28
N ASP A 101 16.69 -14.43 -30.27
CA ASP A 101 16.40 -14.69 -28.87
C ASP A 101 14.97 -14.21 -28.68
N ARG A 102 14.03 -15.05 -29.12
CA ARG A 102 12.80 -15.24 -28.36
C ARG A 102 13.26 -15.39 -26.91
N GLN A 103 13.23 -14.29 -26.16
CA GLN A 103 13.06 -14.33 -24.73
C GLN A 103 11.85 -15.23 -24.55
N THR A 104 12.11 -16.51 -24.26
CA THR A 104 11.10 -17.43 -23.82
C THR A 104 10.59 -16.79 -22.55
N VAL A 105 9.47 -16.06 -22.66
CA VAL A 105 8.70 -15.60 -21.52
C VAL A 105 8.50 -16.87 -20.71
N GLU A 106 9.25 -16.99 -19.61
CA GLU A 106 9.16 -18.14 -18.74
C GLU A 106 7.77 -18.01 -18.09
N ILE A 107 6.77 -18.64 -18.72
CA ILE A 107 5.39 -18.61 -18.24
C ILE A 107 5.45 -19.30 -16.89
N THR A 108 5.52 -18.50 -15.84
CA THR A 108 5.48 -19.01 -14.48
C THR A 108 4.21 -19.85 -14.38
N PRO A 109 4.31 -21.15 -14.04
CA PRO A 109 3.16 -22.03 -14.08
C PRO A 109 2.04 -21.45 -13.24
N VAL A 110 0.82 -21.40 -13.79
CA VAL A 110 -0.37 -20.88 -13.10
C VAL A 110 -0.53 -21.51 -11.71
N LYS A 111 -0.10 -22.78 -11.56
CA LYS A 111 -0.07 -23.50 -10.29
C LYS A 111 0.84 -22.86 -9.23
N ILE A 112 2.00 -22.33 -9.61
CA ILE A 112 2.93 -21.64 -8.70
C ILE A 112 2.33 -20.29 -8.29
N VAL A 113 1.77 -19.55 -9.25
CA VAL A 113 1.09 -18.28 -8.98
C VAL A 113 -0.11 -18.50 -8.04
N ALA A 114 -0.93 -19.51 -8.31
CA ALA A 114 -2.06 -19.90 -7.47
C ALA A 114 -1.60 -20.37 -6.08
N ALA A 115 -0.57 -21.19 -5.99
CA ALA A 115 -0.01 -21.64 -4.71
C ALA A 115 0.51 -20.45 -3.88
N ARG A 116 1.16 -19.47 -4.51
CA ARG A 116 1.60 -18.23 -3.86
C ARG A 116 0.41 -17.46 -3.29
N TYR A 117 -0.63 -17.20 -4.06
CA TYR A 117 -1.83 -16.48 -3.57
C TYR A 117 -2.65 -17.28 -2.56
N MET A 118 -2.68 -18.61 -2.67
CA MET A 118 -3.31 -19.49 -1.68
C MET A 118 -2.55 -19.48 -0.36
N SER A 119 -1.21 -19.54 -0.40
CA SER A 119 -0.38 -19.42 0.81
C SER A 119 -0.56 -18.06 1.49
N ALA A 120 -0.62 -16.98 0.69
CA ALA A 120 -0.95 -15.64 1.15
C ALA A 120 -2.33 -15.57 1.82
N LEU A 121 -3.36 -16.17 1.23
CA LEU A 121 -4.70 -16.22 1.81
C LEU A 121 -4.73 -16.99 3.14
N LEU A 122 -4.04 -18.15 3.20
CA LEU A 122 -3.92 -18.93 4.43
C LEU A 122 -3.19 -18.15 5.53
N PHE A 123 -2.14 -17.41 5.18
CA PHE A 123 -1.44 -16.51 6.11
C PHE A 123 -2.38 -15.44 6.67
N VAL A 124 -3.17 -14.77 5.81
CA VAL A 124 -4.17 -13.77 6.21
C VAL A 124 -5.18 -14.34 7.21
N VAL A 125 -5.71 -15.53 6.93
CA VAL A 125 -6.66 -16.22 7.80
C VAL A 125 -6.01 -16.60 9.14
N ALA A 126 -4.80 -17.14 9.11
CA ALA A 126 -4.06 -17.55 10.32
C ALA A 126 -3.76 -16.37 11.24
N VAL A 127 -3.26 -15.26 10.69
CA VAL A 127 -3.00 -14.02 11.44
C VAL A 127 -4.29 -13.47 12.04
N GLY A 128 -5.40 -13.51 11.29
CA GLY A 128 -6.72 -13.13 11.78
C GLY A 128 -7.16 -13.93 13.00
N ILE A 129 -6.99 -15.25 12.99
CA ILE A 129 -7.35 -16.15 14.09
C ILE A 129 -6.44 -15.95 15.31
N ALA A 130 -5.13 -15.87 15.10
CA ALA A 130 -4.15 -15.70 16.18
C ALA A 130 -4.37 -14.39 16.93
N ALA A 131 -4.64 -13.30 16.22
CA ALA A 131 -4.88 -12.00 16.83
C ALA A 131 -6.19 -11.95 17.64
N CYS A 132 -7.23 -12.70 17.23
CA CYS A 132 -8.45 -12.83 18.03
C CYS A 132 -8.21 -13.48 19.39
N LYS A 133 -7.16 -14.31 19.55
CA LYS A 133 -6.82 -14.97 20.82
C LYS A 133 -5.98 -14.11 21.77
N ILE A 134 -5.28 -13.10 21.27
CA ILE A 134 -4.25 -12.34 22.03
C ILE A 134 -4.81 -11.03 22.63
N SER A 135 -6.05 -10.65 22.33
CA SER A 135 -6.58 -9.34 22.70
C SER A 135 -6.86 -9.19 24.21
N ASN A 136 -5.82 -8.92 25.00
CA ASN A 136 -5.93 -8.43 26.38
C ASN A 136 -6.07 -6.91 26.41
N LYS A 137 -6.91 -6.42 27.34
CA LYS A 137 -7.21 -5.00 27.53
C LYS A 137 -6.02 -4.28 28.18
N PRO A 138 -5.69 -3.03 27.79
CA PRO A 138 -4.77 -2.19 28.54
C PRO A 138 -5.47 -1.47 29.71
N ASP A 139 -4.68 -1.15 30.73
CA ASP A 139 -5.09 -0.52 31.99
C ASP A 139 -5.60 0.92 31.82
N VAL A 140 -6.57 1.29 32.66
CA VAL A 140 -7.54 2.39 32.46
C VAL A 140 -6.96 3.79 32.78
N GLU A 141 -5.85 3.85 33.52
CA GLU A 141 -5.35 5.09 34.12
C GLU A 141 -4.42 5.90 33.18
N GLU A 142 -3.52 5.23 32.45
CA GLU A 142 -2.63 5.85 31.44
C GLU A 142 -3.42 6.37 30.21
N ALA A 143 -4.53 5.69 29.89
CA ALA A 143 -5.39 6.04 28.76
C ALA A 143 -6.13 7.40 28.94
N THR A 144 -6.30 7.86 30.18
CA THR A 144 -7.09 9.08 30.49
C THR A 144 -6.26 10.35 30.32
N THR A 145 -4.99 10.33 30.72
CA THR A 145 -4.05 11.45 30.54
C THR A 145 -3.64 11.65 29.08
N ILE A 146 -3.45 10.54 28.34
CA ILE A 146 -3.23 10.61 26.89
C ILE A 146 -4.47 11.18 26.20
N LYS A 147 -5.69 10.75 26.59
CA LYS A 147 -6.92 11.28 25.99
C LYS A 147 -7.08 12.79 26.11
N SER A 148 -6.71 13.42 27.23
CA SER A 148 -6.84 14.87 27.41
C SER A 148 -5.83 15.66 26.56
N LEU A 149 -4.57 15.22 26.50
CA LEU A 149 -3.53 15.81 25.64
C LEU A 149 -3.83 15.66 24.14
N LEU A 150 -4.46 14.55 23.74
CA LEU A 150 -4.84 14.32 22.35
C LEU A 150 -6.11 15.10 21.95
N MET A 151 -6.99 15.43 22.90
CA MET A 151 -8.22 16.19 22.63
C MET A 151 -7.92 17.65 22.25
N GLU A 152 -6.86 18.25 22.77
CA GLU A 152 -6.45 19.62 22.44
C GLU A 152 -5.92 19.75 20.99
N ARG A 153 -5.39 18.65 20.43
CA ARG A 153 -4.83 18.58 19.07
C ARG A 153 -5.80 17.98 18.04
N TRP A 154 -7.09 17.92 18.36
CA TRP A 154 -8.09 17.29 17.49
C TRP A 154 -8.10 17.87 16.06
N TRP A 155 -7.97 19.20 15.92
CA TRP A 155 -7.90 19.85 14.61
C TRP A 155 -6.67 19.42 13.80
N LEU A 156 -5.50 19.27 14.44
CA LEU A 156 -4.28 18.76 13.81
C LEU A 156 -4.44 17.30 13.36
N VAL A 157 -5.11 16.46 14.15
CA VAL A 157 -5.40 15.07 13.78
C VAL A 157 -6.30 15.04 12.54
N GLN A 158 -7.33 15.89 12.49
CA GLN A 158 -8.20 15.98 11.33
C GLN A 158 -7.45 16.47 10.08
N THR A 159 -6.67 17.54 10.18
CA THR A 159 -5.93 18.06 9.02
C THR A 159 -4.96 17.02 8.48
N LEU A 160 -4.20 16.34 9.34
CA LEU A 160 -3.29 15.26 8.92
C LEU A 160 -4.01 14.11 8.23
N GLY A 161 -5.14 13.64 8.79
CA GLY A 161 -5.93 12.55 8.21
C GLY A 161 -6.58 12.91 6.87
N TRP A 162 -7.07 14.13 6.70
CA TRP A 162 -7.64 14.57 5.42
C TRP A 162 -6.55 14.90 4.39
N SER A 163 -5.42 15.46 4.81
CA SER A 163 -4.29 15.71 3.93
C SER A 163 -3.68 14.42 3.40
N SER A 164 -3.54 13.37 4.23
CA SER A 164 -3.07 12.06 3.74
C SER A 164 -4.03 11.47 2.70
N ALA A 165 -5.34 11.51 2.95
CA ALA A 165 -6.36 11.05 2.00
C ALA A 165 -6.27 11.78 0.64
N LEU A 166 -6.07 13.10 0.66
CA LEU A 166 -5.89 13.91 -0.56
C LEU A 166 -4.60 13.58 -1.30
N LEU A 167 -3.48 13.37 -0.58
CA LEU A 167 -2.21 12.98 -1.19
C LEU A 167 -2.30 11.61 -1.85
N PHE A 168 -2.92 10.64 -1.17
CA PHE A 168 -3.16 9.31 -1.74
C PHE A 168 -4.06 9.35 -2.96
N LEU A 169 -5.12 10.17 -2.95
CA LEU A 169 -5.95 10.39 -4.13
C LEU A 169 -5.13 10.96 -5.29
N GLY A 170 -4.39 12.05 -5.04
CA GLY A 170 -3.57 12.72 -6.04
C GLY A 170 -2.55 11.79 -6.68
N ALA A 171 -1.91 10.92 -5.90
CA ALA A 171 -0.99 9.92 -6.41
C ALA A 171 -1.67 8.90 -7.36
N ARG A 172 -2.93 8.55 -7.12
CA ARG A 172 -3.64 7.51 -7.88
C ARG A 172 -4.23 8.00 -9.21
N VAL A 173 -4.47 9.30 -9.38
CA VAL A 173 -5.05 9.86 -10.63
C VAL A 173 -4.20 9.55 -11.88
N PRO A 174 -2.86 9.76 -11.88
CA PRO A 174 -2.02 9.38 -13.02
C PRO A 174 -2.09 7.89 -13.37
N GLN A 175 -2.20 7.02 -12.36
CA GLN A 175 -2.29 5.57 -12.55
C GLN A 175 -3.60 5.18 -13.26
N ILE A 176 -4.72 5.80 -12.90
CA ILE A 176 -6.02 5.59 -13.55
C ILE A 176 -5.98 6.01 -15.02
N LEU A 177 -5.47 7.21 -15.30
CA LEU A 177 -5.38 7.73 -16.67
C LEU A 177 -4.48 6.85 -17.55
N LYS A 178 -3.43 6.27 -16.98
CA LYS A 178 -2.58 5.31 -17.69
C LYS A 178 -3.33 4.02 -17.99
N ASN A 179 -4.06 3.46 -17.02
CA ASN A 179 -4.83 2.22 -17.21
C ASN A 179 -5.88 2.34 -18.32
N PHE A 180 -6.54 3.50 -18.47
CA PHE A 180 -7.46 3.76 -19.57
C PHE A 180 -6.79 3.67 -20.95
N LYS A 181 -5.51 4.04 -21.04
CA LYS A 181 -4.75 3.98 -22.30
C LYS A 181 -4.18 2.58 -22.57
N THR A 182 -3.77 1.86 -21.53
CA THR A 182 -3.10 0.55 -21.66
C THR A 182 -4.03 -0.65 -21.54
N ARG A 183 -5.36 -0.45 -21.40
CA ARG A 183 -6.37 -1.52 -21.26
C ARG A 183 -6.00 -2.59 -20.22
N CYS A 184 -5.42 -2.16 -19.11
CA CYS A 184 -5.01 -3.01 -18.00
C CYS A 184 -3.92 -4.08 -18.31
N GLU A 185 -3.19 -3.94 -19.41
CA GLU A 185 -2.10 -4.84 -19.77
C GLU A 185 -0.98 -4.82 -18.71
N GLY A 186 -0.57 -5.99 -18.23
CA GLY A 186 0.48 -6.16 -17.21
C GLY A 186 0.05 -5.93 -15.75
N LEU A 187 -1.23 -5.64 -15.48
CA LEU A 187 -1.74 -5.52 -14.10
C LEU A 187 -2.22 -6.88 -13.57
N SER A 188 -2.07 -7.13 -12.26
CA SER A 188 -2.55 -8.35 -11.60
C SER A 188 -3.91 -8.12 -10.93
N PRO A 189 -5.02 -8.70 -11.42
CA PRO A 189 -6.35 -8.55 -10.81
C PRO A 189 -6.39 -9.00 -9.34
N ALA A 190 -5.57 -10.00 -8.99
CA ALA A 190 -5.48 -10.52 -7.62
C ALA A 190 -4.99 -9.45 -6.63
N LEU A 191 -4.06 -8.58 -7.03
CA LEU A 191 -3.59 -7.50 -6.15
C LEU A 191 -4.68 -6.46 -5.90
N PHE A 192 -5.52 -6.16 -6.90
CA PHE A 192 -6.68 -5.29 -6.72
C PHE A 192 -7.73 -5.93 -5.81
N PHE A 193 -7.98 -7.23 -5.93
CA PHE A 193 -8.86 -7.96 -5.02
C PHE A 193 -8.37 -7.88 -3.56
N PHE A 194 -7.10 -8.17 -3.30
CA PHE A 194 -6.53 -8.07 -1.96
C PHE A 194 -6.51 -6.63 -1.43
N ALA A 195 -6.30 -5.62 -2.29
CA ALA A 195 -6.40 -4.22 -1.90
C ALA A 195 -7.82 -3.83 -1.47
N ILE A 196 -8.85 -4.21 -2.25
CA ILE A 196 -10.26 -3.97 -1.89
C ILE A 196 -10.60 -4.66 -0.57
N PHE A 197 -10.18 -5.92 -0.40
CA PHE A 197 -10.44 -6.68 0.82
C PHE A 197 -9.69 -6.10 2.03
N GLY A 198 -8.44 -5.66 1.83
CA GLY A 198 -7.62 -4.97 2.83
C GLY A 198 -8.26 -3.67 3.32
N ASN A 199 -8.75 -2.85 2.40
CA ASN A 199 -9.36 -1.55 2.73
C ASN A 199 -10.74 -1.71 3.34
N THR A 200 -11.53 -2.67 2.85
CA THR A 200 -12.84 -2.98 3.43
C THR A 200 -12.68 -3.50 4.86
N SER A 201 -11.73 -4.41 5.10
CA SER A 201 -11.46 -4.93 6.43
C SER A 201 -10.84 -3.90 7.38
N TYR A 202 -10.08 -2.93 6.86
CA TYR A 202 -9.62 -1.75 7.59
C TYR A 202 -10.80 -0.88 8.04
N ALA A 203 -11.66 -0.45 7.11
CA ALA A 203 -12.78 0.42 7.39
C ALA A 203 -13.76 -0.26 8.38
N TRP A 204 -14.01 -1.56 8.17
CA TRP A 204 -14.81 -2.34 9.10
C TRP A 204 -14.16 -2.39 10.49
N SER A 205 -12.84 -2.54 10.59
CA SER A 205 -12.17 -2.59 11.91
C SER A 205 -12.41 -1.34 12.76
N ILE A 206 -12.49 -0.17 12.12
CA ILE A 206 -12.81 1.09 12.78
C ILE A 206 -14.28 1.09 13.20
N CYS A 207 -15.20 0.81 12.28
CA CYS A 207 -16.65 0.81 12.56
C CYS A 207 -17.06 -0.23 13.62
N ALA A 208 -16.41 -1.40 13.63
CA ALA A 208 -16.65 -2.45 14.62
C ALA A 208 -16.13 -2.10 16.02
N LYS A 209 -15.17 -1.16 16.14
CA LYS A 209 -14.71 -0.69 17.45
C LYS A 209 -15.75 0.20 18.11
N SER A 210 -16.35 1.12 17.37
CA SER A 210 -17.41 2.01 17.84
C SER A 210 -18.11 2.70 16.67
N MET A 211 -19.43 2.84 16.76
CA MET A 211 -20.26 3.61 15.81
C MET A 211 -20.66 4.99 16.38
N ASP A 212 -20.02 5.41 17.48
CA ASP A 212 -20.27 6.73 18.05
C ASP A 212 -19.82 7.85 17.09
N ARG A 213 -20.60 8.93 17.00
CA ARG A 213 -20.34 10.03 16.06
C ARG A 213 -18.98 10.68 16.32
N GLY A 214 -18.61 10.91 17.58
CA GLY A 214 -17.32 11.53 17.91
C GLY A 214 -16.16 10.65 17.49
N TYR A 215 -16.30 9.34 17.69
CA TYR A 215 -15.32 8.35 17.24
C TYR A 215 -15.22 8.26 15.71
N LEU A 216 -16.34 8.24 14.99
CA LEU A 216 -16.32 8.17 13.52
C LEU A 216 -15.74 9.45 12.90
N ILE A 217 -16.08 10.63 13.42
CA ILE A 217 -15.50 11.90 12.98
C ILE A 217 -13.98 11.90 13.22
N LYS A 218 -13.54 11.39 14.36
CA LYS A 218 -12.11 11.25 14.66
C LYS A 218 -11.37 10.40 13.62
N ASN A 219 -12.04 9.39 13.04
CA ASN A 219 -11.47 8.50 12.02
C ASN A 219 -11.83 8.92 10.57
N ALA A 220 -12.52 10.05 10.37
CA ALA A 220 -13.15 10.37 9.09
C ALA A 220 -12.17 10.50 7.91
N GLY A 221 -11.02 11.14 8.11
CA GLY A 221 -10.00 11.28 7.06
C GLY A 221 -9.47 9.92 6.58
N TRP A 222 -9.19 9.01 7.52
CA TRP A 222 -8.77 7.63 7.23
C TRP A 222 -9.86 6.85 6.50
N LEU A 223 -11.10 6.90 6.99
CA LEU A 223 -12.23 6.24 6.34
C LEU A 223 -12.46 6.78 4.92
N ALA A 224 -12.34 8.09 4.72
CA ALA A 224 -12.49 8.72 3.42
C ALA A 224 -11.40 8.25 2.44
N GLY A 225 -10.14 8.24 2.86
CA GLY A 225 -9.02 7.76 2.04
C GLY A 225 -9.17 6.30 1.62
N GLU A 226 -9.62 5.44 2.55
CA GLU A 226 -9.80 4.01 2.32
C GLU A 226 -11.00 3.70 1.42
N CYS A 227 -12.13 4.39 1.62
CA CYS A 227 -13.30 4.28 0.74
C CYS A 227 -12.96 4.71 -0.68
N LEU A 228 -12.22 5.81 -0.82
CA LEU A 228 -11.84 6.36 -2.12
C LEU A 228 -10.87 5.45 -2.88
N THR A 229 -9.83 4.96 -2.21
CA THR A 229 -8.89 4.00 -2.81
C THR A 229 -9.56 2.68 -3.16
N SER A 230 -10.50 2.20 -2.33
CA SER A 230 -11.31 1.02 -2.64
C SER A 230 -12.18 1.22 -3.88
N GLY A 231 -12.82 2.39 -4.00
CA GLY A 231 -13.65 2.73 -5.17
C GLY A 231 -12.82 2.75 -6.46
N ILE A 232 -11.60 3.28 -6.41
CA ILE A 232 -10.67 3.26 -7.55
C ILE A 232 -10.28 1.81 -7.90
N ALA A 233 -9.91 1.00 -6.91
CA ALA A 233 -9.53 -0.39 -7.14
C ALA A 233 -10.69 -1.21 -7.74
N TYR A 234 -11.92 -0.96 -7.27
CA TYR A 234 -13.12 -1.57 -7.83
C TYR A 234 -13.36 -1.16 -9.29
N ALA A 235 -13.21 0.12 -9.61
CA ALA A 235 -13.36 0.60 -10.99
C ALA A 235 -12.36 -0.07 -11.95
N VAL A 236 -11.11 -0.26 -11.53
CA VAL A 236 -10.09 -0.98 -12.31
C VAL A 236 -10.46 -2.47 -12.45
N LEU A 237 -10.98 -3.11 -11.40
CA LEU A 237 -11.45 -4.50 -11.47
C LEU A 237 -12.61 -4.64 -12.48
N CYS A 238 -13.55 -3.68 -12.51
CA CYS A 238 -14.62 -3.66 -13.49
C CYS A 238 -14.10 -3.51 -14.92
N GLN A 239 -13.07 -2.68 -15.14
CA GLN A 239 -12.41 -2.55 -16.45
C GLN A 239 -11.81 -3.89 -16.92
N PHE A 240 -11.20 -4.64 -16.01
CA PHE A 240 -10.67 -5.98 -16.29
C PHE A 240 -11.71 -7.02 -16.70
N ILE A 241 -12.95 -6.90 -16.21
CA ILE A 241 -14.04 -7.81 -16.58
C ILE A 241 -14.62 -7.41 -17.95
N TYR A 242 -14.56 -6.11 -18.28
CA TYR A 242 -15.16 -5.56 -19.49
C TYR A 242 -14.28 -5.71 -20.74
N TYR A 243 -12.96 -5.52 -20.60
CA TYR A 243 -11.99 -5.64 -21.69
C TYR A 243 -11.40 -7.03 -21.78
#